data_AF-A0A085L630-F1
#
_entry.id   AF-A0A085L630-F1
#
_cell.length_a   1.000
_cell.length_b   1.000
_cell.length_c   1.000
_cell.angle_alpha   90.00
_cell.angle_beta   90.00
_cell.angle_gamma   90.00
#
_symmetry.space_group_name_H-M   'P 1'
#
loop_
_entity.id
_entity.type
_entity.pdbx_description
1 polymer ?
#
loop_
_entity_poly.entity_id
_entity_poly.type
_entity_poly.pdbx_seq_one_letter_code
_entity_poly.pdbx_strand_id
1 'polypeptide(L)' 'QPEVSITYFQPDKKKSGGAYITATGCVKKIDEYERTLVMKDETKIPIDDIFEIDGELFGALEHQK' A
#
# COMPACT_ATOMS: atom_id res chain seq x y z
N GLN A 1 -9.01 13.96 2.46
CA GLN A 1 -8.81 12.68 1.76
C GLN A 1 -8.41 11.66 2.81
N PRO A 2 -8.88 10.41 2.72
CA PRO A 2 -8.55 9.41 3.72
C PRO A 2 -7.05 9.07 3.66
N GLU A 3 -6.42 9.00 4.82
CA GLU A 3 -5.08 8.46 4.98
C GLU A 3 -5.16 6.94 5.12
N VAL A 4 -4.21 6.24 4.51
CA VAL A 4 -4.06 4.78 4.58
C VAL A 4 -2.61 4.43 4.86
N SER A 5 -2.40 3.33 5.55
CA SER A 5 -1.09 2.70 5.76
C SER A 5 -1.04 1.41 4.95
N ILE A 6 -0.08 1.31 4.03
CA ILE A 6 0.06 0.15 3.16
C ILE A 6 1.39 -0.52 3.47
N THR A 7 1.36 -1.77 3.91
CA THR A 7 2.55 -2.59 4.09
C THR A 7 2.78 -3.42 2.84
N TYR A 8 3.97 -3.31 2.23
CA TYR A 8 4.31 -4.01 1.00
C TYR A 8 5.77 -4.50 1.00
N PHE A 9 6.03 -5.51 0.19
CA PHE A 9 7.37 -6.04 -0.01
C PHE A 9 8.20 -5.13 -0.91
N GLN A 10 9.33 -4.64 -0.41
CA GLN A 10 10.33 -3.92 -1.17
C GLN A 10 11.51 -4.85 -1.46
N PRO A 11 11.73 -5.27 -2.73
CA PRO A 11 12.89 -6.08 -3.09
C PRO A 11 14.19 -5.28 -2.88
N ASP A 12 15.20 -5.92 -2.28
CA ASP A 12 16.51 -5.30 -2.09
C ASP A 12 17.28 -5.32 -3.42
N LYS A 13 17.87 -4.18 -3.80
CA LYS A 13 18.56 -4.05 -5.10
C LYS A 13 19.85 -4.89 -5.21
N LYS A 14 20.37 -5.43 -4.10
CA LYS A 14 21.66 -6.13 -4.07
C LYS A 14 21.58 -7.58 -3.57
N LYS A 15 20.46 -8.04 -2.99
CA LYS A 15 20.29 -9.43 -2.53
C LYS A 15 19.02 -10.06 -3.09
N SER A 16 18.99 -11.39 -3.15
CA SER A 16 17.80 -12.19 -3.44
C SER A 16 16.73 -12.15 -2.32
N GLY A 17 16.61 -11.04 -1.62
CA GLY A 17 15.69 -10.84 -0.50
C GLY A 17 15.05 -9.46 -0.58
N GLY A 18 14.31 -9.10 0.46
CA GLY A 18 13.69 -7.78 0.58
C GLY A 18 13.14 -7.59 1.98
N ALA A 19 12.44 -6.48 2.19
CA ALA A 19 11.83 -6.16 3.48
C ALA A 19 10.38 -5.72 3.27
N TYR A 20 9.54 -6.02 4.27
CA TYR A 20 8.24 -5.40 4.35
C TYR A 20 8.40 -3.99 4.91
N ILE A 21 7.87 -3.02 4.20
CA ILE A 21 7.87 -1.62 4.61
C ILE A 21 6.44 -1.09 4.59
N THR A 22 6.16 -0.13 5.47
CA THR A 22 4.85 0.52 5.55
C THR A 22 4.96 1.94 5.02
N ALA A 23 4.14 2.28 4.03
CA ALA A 23 3.95 3.63 3.54
C ALA A 23 2.60 4.17 3.99
N THR A 24 2.62 5.31 4.69
CA THR A 24 1.41 5.97 5.18
C THR A 24 1.16 7.25 4.40
N GLY A 25 -0.07 7.45 3.94
CA GLY A 25 -0.46 8.67 3.24
C GLY A 25 -1.77 8.54 2.47
N CYS A 26 -2.06 9.53 1.63
CA CYS A 26 -3.25 9.55 0.79
C CYS A 26 -2.99 8.91 -0.58
N VAL A 27 -3.86 8.02 -1.02
CA VAL A 27 -3.83 7.45 -2.39
C VAL A 27 -4.15 8.55 -3.41
N LYS A 28 -3.32 8.65 -4.46
CA LYS A 28 -3.54 9.57 -5.58
C LYS A 28 -4.34 8.91 -6.69
N LYS A 29 -3.92 7.71 -7.12
CA LYS A 29 -4.61 6.90 -8.13
C LYS A 29 -4.20 5.43 -8.02
N ILE A 30 -4.99 4.54 -8.62
CA ILE A 30 -4.60 3.15 -8.86
C ILE A 30 -4.44 2.99 -10.36
N ASP A 31 -3.29 2.50 -10.78
CA ASP A 31 -3.03 2.12 -12.17
C ASP A 31 -3.39 0.64 -12.33
N GLU A 32 -4.59 0.36 -12.85
CA GLU A 32 -5.13 -1.00 -12.94
C GLU A 32 -4.38 -1.85 -13.98
N TYR A 33 -3.83 -1.20 -15.02
CA TYR A 33 -3.05 -1.87 -16.05
C TYR A 33 -1.66 -2.26 -15.53
N GLU A 34 -0.94 -1.32 -14.91
CA GLU A 34 0.35 -1.61 -14.28
C GLU A 34 0.22 -2.29 -12.91
N ARG A 35 -1.01 -2.53 -12.44
CA ARG A 35 -1.33 -3.06 -11.10
C ARG A 35 -0.52 -2.34 -10.01
N THR A 36 -0.47 -1.02 -10.08
CA THR A 36 0.37 -0.19 -9.22
C THR A 36 -0.48 0.89 -8.55
N LEU A 37 -0.46 0.94 -7.23
CA LEU A 37 -1.04 2.01 -6.45
C LEU A 37 -0.06 3.18 -6.39
N VAL A 38 -0.54 4.39 -6.67
CA VAL A 38 0.26 5.62 -6.62
C VAL A 38 -0.26 6.49 -5.49
N MET A 39 0.61 6.80 -4.54
CA MET A 39 0.37 7.69 -3.42
C MET A 39 0.55 9.16 -3.84
N LYS A 40 0.08 10.09 -3.02
CA LYS A 40 0.16 11.54 -3.30
C LYS A 40 1.58 12.10 -3.30
N ASP A 41 2.46 11.51 -2.52
CA ASP A 41 3.90 11.77 -2.49
C ASP A 41 4.65 11.11 -3.66
N GLU A 42 3.91 10.56 -4.64
CA GLU A 42 4.42 9.85 -5.81
C GLU A 42 5.05 8.48 -5.52
N THR A 43 4.94 7.99 -4.27
CA THR A 43 5.30 6.62 -3.93
C THR A 43 4.45 5.63 -4.74
N LYS A 44 5.11 4.69 -5.41
CA LYS A 44 4.48 3.64 -6.21
C LYS A 44 4.59 2.31 -5.49
N ILE A 45 3.46 1.67 -5.28
CA ILE A 45 3.34 0.40 -4.55
C ILE A 45 2.73 -0.64 -5.49
N PRO A 46 3.48 -1.68 -5.89
CA PRO A 46 2.92 -2.78 -6.68
C PRO A 46 1.84 -3.49 -5.88
N ILE A 47 0.65 -3.66 -6.46
CA ILE A 47 -0.49 -4.28 -5.78
C ILE A 47 -0.17 -5.74 -5.42
N ASP A 48 0.58 -6.43 -6.28
CA ASP A 48 0.98 -7.82 -6.07
C ASP A 48 1.95 -8.01 -4.87
N ASP A 49 2.59 -6.93 -4.41
CA ASP A 49 3.52 -6.95 -3.26
C ASP A 49 2.87 -6.43 -1.96
N ILE A 50 1.60 -6.01 -1.99
CA ILE A 50 0.89 -5.52 -0.81
C ILE A 50 0.54 -6.69 0.11
N PHE A 51 0.94 -6.56 1.37
CA PHE A 51 0.63 -7.50 2.44
C PHE A 51 -0.57 -7.05 3.28
N GLU A 52 -0.63 -5.77 3.62
CA GLU A 52 -1.67 -5.21 4.49
C GLU A 52 -2.04 -3.80 4.03
N ILE A 53 -3.33 -3.46 4.17
CA ILE A 53 -3.84 -2.10 3.99
C ILE A 53 -4.66 -1.78 5.23
N ASP A 54 -4.20 -0.78 5.97
CA ASP A 54 -4.88 -0.22 7.13
C ASP A 54 -5.32 1.22 6.83
N GLY A 55 -6.36 1.67 7.51
CA GLY A 55 -6.82 3.04 7.42
C GLY A 55 -8.09 3.25 8.24
N GLU A 56 -8.29 4.48 8.70
CA GLU A 56 -9.42 4.83 9.58
C GLU A 56 -10.79 4.47 8.97
N LEU A 57 -10.87 4.42 7.63
CA LEU A 57 -12.08 4.03 6.91
C LEU A 57 -12.39 2.52 7.03
N PHE A 58 -11.38 1.67 7.18
CA PHE A 58 -11.54 0.22 7.22
C PHE A 58 -11.92 -0.28 8.62
N GLY A 59 -11.48 0.38 9.69
CA GLY A 59 -11.91 0.07 11.05
C GLY A 59 -13.43 0.24 11.29
N ALA A 60 -14.10 1.05 10.47
CA ALA A 60 -15.56 1.22 10.52
C ALA A 60 -16.33 0.03 9.92
N LEU A 61 -15.67 -0.84 9.14
CA LEU A 61 -16.31 -1.99 8.47
C LEU A 61 -16.28 -3.27 9.31
N GLU A 62 -15.52 -3.31 10.41
CA GLU A 62 -15.38 -4.48 11.28
C GLU A 62 -16.55 -4.68 12.27
N HIS A 63 -17.61 -3.86 12.20
CA HIS A 63 -18.79 -3.97 13.07
C HIS A 63 -19.96 -4.80 12.51
N GLN A 64 -19.78 -5.54 11.40
CA GLN A 64 -20.76 -6.55 10.98
C GLN A 64 -20.35 -7.93 11.49
N LYS A 65 -20.77 -8.26 12.71
CA LYS A 65 -20.83 -9.64 13.20
C LYS A 65 -22.27 -9.99 13.60
#